data_AF-A0A523LIE2-F1
#
_entry.id   AF-A0A523LIE2-F1
#
_cell.length_a   1.000
_cell.length_b   1.000
_cell.length_c   1.000
_cell.angle_alpha   90.00
_cell.angle_beta   90.00
_cell.angle_gamma   90.00
#
_symmetry.space_group_name_H-M   'P 1'
#
loop_
_entity.id
_entity.type
_entity.pdbx_description
1 polymer ?
#
loop_
_entity_poly.entity_id
_entity_poly.type
_entity_poly.pdbx_seq_one_letter_code
_entity_poly.pdbx_strand_id
1 'polypeptide(L)' 'PTLGKSIGLARVPAGTGERCHVQVRGKQLAARIVKPPFVRDGQVCEGI' A
#
# COMPACT_ATOMS: atom_id res chain seq x y z
N PRO A 1 -4.76 0.81 -12.45
CA PRO A 1 -6.04 1.43 -12.86
C PRO A 1 -7.22 1.02 -11.98
N THR A 2 -7.42 -0.28 -11.72
CA THR A 2 -8.57 -0.84 -11.00
C THR A 2 -8.90 -0.13 -9.68
N LEU A 3 -7.90 0.21 -8.86
CA LEU A 3 -8.14 0.90 -7.58
C LEU A 3 -8.24 2.43 -7.68
N GLY A 4 -7.83 3.04 -8.79
CA GLY A 4 -7.78 4.50 -8.93
C GLY A 4 -6.85 5.26 -7.96
N LYS A 5 -5.99 4.56 -7.19
CA LYS A 5 -5.05 5.14 -6.21
C LYS A 5 -3.63 4.58 -6.37
N SER A 6 -2.66 5.29 -5.82
CA SER A 6 -1.25 4.85 -5.79
C SER A 6 -1.08 3.61 -4.91
N ILE A 7 -0.32 2.64 -5.39
CA ILE A 7 0.03 1.39 -4.68
C ILE A 7 1.51 1.06 -4.90
N GLY A 8 2.11 0.29 -3.99
CA GLY A 8 3.49 -0.15 -4.12
C GLY A 8 3.82 -1.32 -3.20
N LEU A 9 4.75 -2.18 -3.62
CA LEU A 9 5.33 -3.22 -2.78
C LEU A 9 6.64 -2.71 -2.19
N ALA A 10 6.83 -2.93 -0.88
CA ALA A 10 8.03 -2.52 -0.17
C ALA A 10 8.41 -3.60 0.86
N ARG A 11 9.71 -3.73 1.12
CA ARG A 11 10.22 -4.53 2.24
C ARG A 11 10.21 -3.68 3.49
N VAL A 12 9.65 -4.20 4.57
CA VAL A 12 9.58 -3.53 5.87
C VAL A 12 10.06 -4.50 6.97
N PRO A 13 10.54 -3.99 8.12
CA PRO A 13 10.82 -4.82 9.28
C PRO A 13 9.59 -5.65 9.72
N ALA A 14 9.83 -6.81 10.30
CA ALA A 14 8.78 -7.62 10.90
C ALA A 14 8.07 -6.84 12.03
N GLY A 15 6.75 -6.98 12.13
CA GLY A 15 5.94 -6.30 13.14
C GLY A 15 5.65 -4.83 12.83
N THR A 16 5.97 -4.34 11.63
CA THR A 16 5.54 -3.00 11.20
C THR A 16 4.00 -2.93 11.19
N GLY A 17 3.44 -1.89 11.81
CA GLY A 17 1.99 -1.69 11.91
C GLY A 17 1.33 -1.29 10.58
N GLU A 18 0.08 -0.84 10.66
CA GLU A 18 -0.78 -0.64 9.48
C GLU A 18 -0.60 0.70 8.76
N ARG A 19 0.11 1.66 9.37
CA ARG A 19 0.31 3.01 8.84
C ARG A 19 1.79 3.33 8.73
N CYS A 20 2.18 3.96 7.63
CA CYS A 20 3.53 4.44 7.42
C CYS A 20 3.52 5.76 6.64
N HIS A 21 4.70 6.37 6.50
CA HIS A 21 4.88 7.49 5.59
C HIS A 21 5.89 7.09 4.50
N VAL A 22 5.60 7.51 3.27
CA VAL A 22 6.47 7.32 2.12
C VAL A 22 6.93 8.69 1.66
N GLN A 23 8.25 8.86 1.51
CA GLN A 23 8.78 10.09 0.97
C GLN A 23 8.65 10.11 -0.55
N VAL A 24 7.93 11.08 -1.09
CA VAL A 24 7.75 11.29 -2.53
C VAL A 24 8.11 12.73 -2.86
N ARG A 25 9.17 12.92 -3.65
CA ARG A 25 9.65 14.24 -4.10
C ARG A 25 9.82 15.23 -2.94
N GLY A 26 10.45 14.77 -1.86
CA GLY A 26 10.69 15.57 -0.65
C GLY A 26 9.51 15.73 0.31
N LYS A 27 8.32 15.21 -0.02
CA LYS A 27 7.13 15.25 0.85
C LYS A 27 6.88 13.91 1.53
N GLN A 28 6.45 13.92 2.79
CA GLN A 28 6.00 12.72 3.49
C GLN A 28 4.52 12.50 3.20
N LEU A 29 4.19 11.40 2.51
CA LEU A 29 2.81 11.03 2.21
C LEU A 29 2.39 9.87 3.11
N ALA A 30 1.24 10.00 3.76
CA ALA A 30 0.67 8.91 4.55
C ALA A 30 0.28 7.74 3.64
N ALA A 31 0.62 6.54 4.07
CA ALA A 31 0.30 5.30 3.38
C ALA A 31 -0.17 4.23 4.37
N ARG A 32 -0.88 3.23 3.85
CA ARG A 32 -1.35 2.07 4.62
C ARG A 32 -0.57 0.84 4.19
N ILE A 33 -0.14 0.05 5.18
CA ILE A 33 0.46 -1.25 4.96
C ILE A 33 -0.66 -2.28 4.97
N VAL A 34 -0.74 -3.04 3.88
CA VAL A 34 -1.80 -4.03 3.64
C VAL A 34 -1.16 -5.33 3.15
N LYS A 35 -1.91 -6.43 3.24
CA LYS A 35 -1.45 -7.72 2.72
C LYS A 35 -1.60 -7.74 1.19
N PRO A 36 -0.59 -8.21 0.43
CA PRO A 36 -0.75 -8.47 -0.99
C PRO A 36 -1.60 -9.73 -1.23
N PRO A 37 -2.25 -9.86 -2.41
CA PRO A 37 -2.27 -8.92 -3.54
C PRO A 37 -3.30 -7.78 -3.37
N PHE A 38 -3.17 -6.71 -4.17
CA PHE A 38 -4.13 -5.59 -4.19
C PHE A 38 -5.40 -5.89 -5.01
N VAL A 39 -5.25 -6.68 -6.08
CA VAL A 39 -6.31 -7.09 -7.02
C VAL A 39 -6.09 -8.55 -7.39
N ARG A 40 -7.18 -9.30 -7.55
CA ARG A 40 -7.19 -10.63 -8.15
C ARG A 40 -8.40 -10.76 -9.06
N ASP A 41 -8.22 -11.32 -10.25
CA ASP A 41 -9.28 -11.52 -11.26
C ASP A 41 -10.12 -10.25 -11.55
N GLY A 42 -9.46 -9.09 -11.55
CA GLY A 42 -10.11 -7.79 -11.80
C GLY A 42 -10.83 -7.17 -10.59
N GLN A 43 -10.89 -7.85 -9.45
CA GLN A 43 -11.56 -7.38 -8.24
C GLN A 43 -10.56 -6.95 -7.15
N VAL A 44 -10.90 -5.88 -6.43
CA VAL A 44 -10.10 -5.38 -5.29
C VAL A 44 -10.14 -6.39 -4.15
N CYS A 45 -8.98 -6.75 -3.61
CA CYS A 45 -8.90 -7.67 -2.48
C CYS A 45 -9.37 -7.02 -1.18
N GLU A 46 -9.84 -7.85 -0.24
CA GLU A 46 -10.32 -7.38 1.06
C GLU A 46 -9.23 -6.64 1.86
N GLY A 47 -9.61 -5.55 2.53
CA GLY A 47 -8.69 -4.77 3.39
C GLY A 47 -7.89 -3.66 2.70
N ILE A 48 -8.11 -3.44 1.38
CA ILE A 48 -7.37 -2.49 0.53
C ILE A 48 -8.01 -1.09 0.45
#